data_AF-A0A532TM08-F1
#
_entry.id   AF-A0A532TM08-F1
#
_cell.length_a   1.000
_cell.length_b   1.000
_cell.length_c   1.000
_cell.angle_alpha   90.00
_cell.angle_beta   90.00
_cell.angle_gamma   90.00
#
_symmetry.space_group_name_H-M   'P 1'
#
loop_
_entity.id
_entity.type
_entity.pdbx_description
1 polymer ?
#
loop_
_entity_poly.entity_id
_entity_poly.type
_entity_poly.pdbx_seq_one_letter_code
_entity_poly.pdbx_strand_id
1 'polypeptide(L)'
;MIKISEDKASEKLKVDIYVPLDACACEWDKFMNRVFIELTPYIKHIEYDTKNLNSEEARQLNLHNKCIIIDGEKKFSSSLNLKKELPKLLKAKGLI
;
A
#
# COMPACT_ATOMS: atom_id res chain seq x y z
N MET A 1 -2.54 31.93 0.98
CA MET A 1 -1.62 30.93 0.39
C MET A 1 -2.38 29.64 0.21
N ILE A 2 -2.86 29.37 -1.00
CA ILE A 2 -3.50 28.10 -1.34
C ILE A 2 -2.37 27.16 -1.72
N LYS A 3 -2.03 26.18 -0.86
CA LYS A 3 -1.17 25.07 -1.25
C LYS A 3 -2.02 24.14 -2.11
N ILE A 4 -2.02 24.40 -3.41
CA ILE A 4 -2.44 23.43 -4.41
C ILE A 4 -1.34 22.37 -4.38
N SER A 5 -1.59 21.25 -3.72
CA SER A 5 -0.73 20.08 -3.81
C SER A 5 -0.77 19.62 -5.26
N GLU A 6 0.33 19.85 -5.97
CA GLU A 6 0.60 19.27 -7.29
C GLU A 6 0.41 17.76 -7.20
N ASP A 7 -0.72 17.27 -7.72
CA ASP A 7 -0.82 15.94 -8.31
C ASP A 7 0.11 15.88 -9.52
N LYS A 8 1.43 15.86 -9.25
CA LYS A 8 2.35 15.18 -10.16
C LYS A 8 1.84 13.75 -10.19
N ALA A 9 1.36 13.31 -11.35
CA ALA A 9 1.18 11.90 -11.64
C ALA A 9 2.44 11.20 -11.12
N SER A 10 2.33 10.52 -9.97
CA SER A 10 3.50 9.90 -9.35
C SER A 10 4.04 8.93 -10.39
N GLU A 11 5.31 9.08 -10.75
CA GLU A 11 6.03 8.15 -11.62
C GLU A 11 6.14 6.75 -10.99
N LYS A 12 5.54 6.55 -9.81
CA LYS A 12 5.52 5.31 -9.07
C LYS A 12 4.10 4.92 -8.70
N LEU A 13 3.90 3.62 -8.53
CA LEU A 13 2.68 3.07 -7.98
C LEU A 13 2.65 3.37 -6.47
N LYS A 14 1.60 4.06 -6.01
CA LYS A 14 1.44 4.36 -4.58
C LYS A 14 0.88 3.14 -3.85
N VAL A 15 1.53 2.72 -2.77
CA VAL A 15 1.20 1.53 -2.00
C VAL A 15 1.15 1.87 -0.51
N ASP A 16 -0.05 2.02 0.03
CA ASP A 16 -0.26 2.24 1.45
C ASP A 16 -0.47 0.90 2.17
N ILE A 17 0.31 0.61 3.19
CA ILE A 17 0.23 -0.62 3.97
C ILE A 17 -0.34 -0.30 5.35
N TYR A 18 -1.56 -0.74 5.61
CA TYR A 18 -2.27 -0.50 6.87
C TYR A 18 -2.05 -1.65 7.84
N VAL A 19 -1.45 -1.35 8.99
CA VAL A 19 -1.22 -2.28 10.11
C VAL A 19 -1.56 -1.60 11.43
N PRO A 20 -1.88 -2.35 12.50
CA PRO A 20 -2.12 -1.74 13.81
C PRO A 20 -0.78 -1.28 14.42
N LEU A 21 -0.35 -0.06 14.08
CA LEU A 21 0.93 0.50 14.53
C LEU A 21 0.95 0.76 16.05
N ASP A 22 -0.22 0.85 16.68
CA ASP A 22 -0.35 0.95 18.14
C ASP A 22 -0.18 -0.41 18.86
N ALA A 23 -0.18 -1.51 18.11
CA ALA A 23 0.05 -2.85 18.64
C ALA A 23 1.51 -3.27 18.49
N CYS A 24 1.91 -4.31 19.22
CA CYS A 24 3.24 -4.88 19.11
C CYS A 24 3.55 -5.29 17.66
N ALA A 25 4.78 -5.06 17.22
CA ALA A 25 5.22 -5.41 15.87
C ALA A 25 5.04 -6.90 15.56
N CYS A 26 5.12 -7.79 16.55
CA CYS A 26 4.90 -9.23 16.37
C CYS A 26 3.49 -9.58 15.86
N GLU A 27 2.52 -8.68 16.01
CA GLU A 27 1.19 -8.88 15.48
C GLU A 27 1.18 -8.74 13.96
N TRP A 28 2.03 -7.90 13.38
CA TRP A 28 1.96 -7.53 11.97
C TRP A 28 3.24 -7.76 11.17
N ASP A 29 4.34 -8.14 11.79
CA ASP A 29 5.64 -8.41 11.15
C ASP A 29 5.54 -9.48 10.04
N LYS A 30 4.84 -10.60 10.30
CA LYS A 30 4.62 -11.69 9.34
C LYS A 30 3.82 -11.22 8.14
N PHE A 31 2.89 -10.28 8.34
CA PHE A 31 2.14 -9.68 7.25
C PHE A 31 3.08 -8.80 6.41
N MET A 32 3.79 -7.85 7.03
CA MET A 32 4.73 -6.97 6.34
C MET A 32 5.79 -7.73 5.56
N ASN A 33 6.38 -8.78 6.14
CA ASN A 33 7.38 -9.61 5.47
C ASN A 33 6.82 -10.23 4.18
N ARG A 34 5.58 -10.72 4.20
CA ARG A 34 4.92 -11.25 3.01
C ARG A 34 4.63 -10.17 1.99
N VAL A 35 4.22 -8.98 2.42
CA VAL A 35 4.00 -7.84 1.52
C VAL A 35 5.31 -7.46 0.84
N PHE A 36 6.39 -7.27 1.61
CA PHE A 36 7.69 -6.86 1.07
C PHE A 36 8.31 -7.89 0.13
N ILE A 37 8.09 -9.20 0.33
CA ILE A 37 8.51 -10.22 -0.66
C ILE A 37 7.92 -9.92 -2.04
N GLU A 38 6.67 -9.49 -2.10
CA GLU A 38 6.00 -9.19 -3.37
C GLU A 38 6.35 -7.79 -3.91
N LEU A 39 6.62 -6.82 -3.03
CA LEU A 39 7.00 -5.45 -3.44
C LEU A 39 8.46 -5.35 -3.90
N THR A 40 9.38 -6.10 -3.28
CA THR A 40 10.84 -5.99 -3.49
C THR A 40 11.25 -6.05 -4.97
N PRO A 41 10.72 -6.97 -5.80
CA PRO A 41 11.07 -7.03 -7.23
C PRO A 41 10.75 -5.74 -8.00
N TYR A 42 9.81 -4.94 -7.51
CA TYR A 42 9.28 -3.75 -8.16
C TYR A 42 9.56 -2.46 -7.38
N ILE A 43 10.39 -2.51 -6.35
CA ILE A 43 10.55 -1.41 -5.38
C ILE A 43 11.00 -0.08 -6.02
N LYS A 44 11.69 -0.14 -7.17
CA LYS A 44 12.08 1.06 -7.94
C LYS A 44 10.87 1.82 -8.51
N HIS A 45 9.77 1.11 -8.77
CA HIS A 45 8.54 1.61 -9.38
C HIS A 45 7.44 1.84 -8.35
N ILE A 46 7.74 1.67 -7.06
CA ILE A 46 6.76 1.73 -5.98
C ILE A 46 7.17 2.82 -5.00
N GLU A 47 6.19 3.61 -4.60
CA GLU A 47 6.25 4.51 -3.47
C GLU A 47 5.34 3.90 -2.40
N TYR A 48 5.91 3.50 -1.26
CA TYR A 48 5.13 2.86 -0.21
C TYR A 48 5.16 3.66 1.08
N ASP A 49 4.05 3.62 1.81
CA ASP A 49 3.93 4.17 3.16
C ASP A 49 3.31 3.14 4.09
N THR A 50 3.69 3.15 5.36
CA THR A 50 3.09 2.29 6.39
C THR A 50 2.21 3.13 7.29
N LYS A 51 0.90 2.88 7.24
CA LYS A 51 -0.13 3.67 7.91
C LYS A 51 -0.77 2.90 9.05
N ASN A 52 -1.26 3.64 10.04
CA ASN A 52 -1.94 3.04 11.18
C ASN A 52 -3.38 2.65 10.80
N LEU A 53 -3.74 1.38 11.04
CA LEU A 53 -5.09 0.86 10.87
C LEU A 53 -6.13 1.56 11.79
N ASN A 54 -5.68 2.16 12.89
CA ASN A 54 -6.54 2.90 13.82
C ASN A 54 -6.67 4.40 13.49
N SER A 55 -6.02 4.87 12.41
CA SER A 55 -6.09 6.26 11.97
C SER A 55 -7.49 6.64 11.47
N GLU A 56 -7.78 7.94 11.44
CA GLU A 56 -9.02 8.45 10.87
C GLU A 56 -9.13 8.14 9.36
N GLU A 57 -8.01 8.16 8.63
CA GLU A 57 -7.95 7.78 7.23
C GLU A 57 -8.41 6.32 7.00
N ALA A 58 -7.93 5.39 7.84
CA ALA A 58 -8.34 3.99 7.79
C ALA A 58 -9.84 3.80 8.07
N ARG A 59 -10.42 4.62 8.96
CA ARG A 59 -11.87 4.61 9.24
C ARG A 59 -12.68 5.10 8.05
N GLN A 60 -12.26 6.19 7.41
CA GLN A 60 -12.91 6.71 6.20
C GLN A 60 -12.91 5.70 5.06
N LEU A 61 -11.86 4.87 4.97
CA LEU A 61 -11.73 3.77 4.01
C LEU A 61 -12.38 2.45 4.46
N ASN A 62 -13.08 2.42 5.61
CA ASN A 62 -13.68 1.22 6.21
C ASN A 62 -12.70 0.03 6.32
N LEU A 63 -11.49 0.30 6.83
CA LEU A 63 -10.46 -0.70 7.03
C LEU A 63 -10.54 -1.28 8.44
N HIS A 64 -10.75 -2.60 8.53
CA HIS A 64 -10.89 -3.32 9.81
C HIS A 64 -9.78 -4.35 10.05
N ASN A 65 -8.97 -4.64 9.03
CA ASN A 65 -7.93 -5.66 9.06
C ASN A 65 -6.68 -5.15 8.34
N LYS A 66 -5.53 -5.77 8.63
CA LYS A 66 -4.26 -5.52 7.93
C LYS A 66 -4.48 -5.64 6.42
N CYS A 67 -4.13 -4.60 5.67
CA CYS A 67 -4.35 -4.57 4.24
C CYS A 67 -3.40 -3.62 3.52
N ILE A 68 -3.32 -3.77 2.21
CA ILE A 68 -2.62 -2.87 1.30
C ILE A 68 -3.66 -2.12 0.47
N ILE A 69 -3.50 -0.81 0.32
CA ILE A 69 -4.27 0.03 -0.58
C ILE A 69 -3.34 0.52 -1.68
N ILE A 70 -3.68 0.28 -2.94
CA ILE A 70 -2.93 0.77 -4.10
C ILE A 70 -3.68 1.94 -4.72
N ASP A 71 -2.96 3.05 -4.93
CA ASP A 71 -3.47 4.31 -5.47
C ASP A 71 -4.74 4.83 -4.76
N GLY A 72 -4.87 4.57 -3.45
CA GLY A 72 -6.03 5.01 -2.65
C GLY A 72 -7.32 4.20 -2.84
N GLU A 73 -7.38 3.26 -3.79
CA GLU A 73 -8.62 2.57 -4.16
C GLU A 73 -8.54 1.05 -4.01
N LYS A 74 -7.50 0.41 -4.55
CA LYS A 74 -7.46 -1.06 -4.68
C LYS A 74 -6.98 -1.71 -3.40
N LYS A 75 -7.89 -2.41 -2.71
CA LYS A 75 -7.62 -3.10 -1.45
C LYS A 75 -7.17 -4.55 -1.64
N PHE A 76 -6.07 -4.91 -0.99
CA PHE A 76 -5.56 -6.28 -0.92
C PHE A 76 -5.39 -6.71 0.54
N SER A 77 -6.08 -7.77 0.95
CA SER A 77 -5.95 -8.38 2.28
C SER A 77 -4.96 -9.56 2.31
N SER A 78 -4.42 -9.96 1.15
CA SER A 78 -3.56 -11.13 1.01
C SER A 78 -2.41 -10.86 0.04
N SER A 79 -1.21 -11.29 0.42
CA SER A 79 -0.02 -11.21 -0.42
C SER A 79 -0.16 -12.03 -1.72
N LEU A 80 -0.95 -13.11 -1.74
CA LEU A 80 -1.18 -13.91 -2.94
C LEU A 80 -1.93 -13.13 -4.03
N ASN A 81 -2.90 -12.31 -3.64
CA ASN A 81 -3.63 -11.46 -4.57
C ASN A 81 -2.74 -10.29 -5.02
N LEU A 82 -1.97 -9.71 -4.10
CA LEU A 82 -0.98 -8.69 -4.43
C LEU A 82 0.01 -9.21 -5.48
N LYS A 83 0.59 -10.40 -5.29
CA LYS A 83 1.52 -11.03 -6.25
C LYS A 83 0.97 -11.12 -7.67
N LYS A 84 -0.31 -11.47 -7.81
CA LYS A 84 -0.97 -11.65 -9.11
C LYS A 84 -1.29 -10.32 -9.79
N GLU A 85 -1.71 -9.32 -9.00
CA GLU A 85 -2.22 -8.06 -9.53
C GLU A 85 -1.14 -6.99 -9.66
N LEU A 86 -0.15 -6.96 -8.77
CA LEU A 86 0.91 -5.95 -8.76
C LEU A 86 1.62 -5.79 -10.12
N PRO A 87 2.04 -6.87 -10.81
CA PRO A 87 2.66 -6.72 -12.13
C PRO A 87 1.70 -6.16 -13.18
N LYS A 88 0.40 -6.47 -13.08
CA LYS A 88 -0.63 -5.96 -14.00
C LYS A 88 -0.86 -4.47 -13.78
N LEU A 89 -0.89 -4.03 -12.53
CA LEU A 89 -1.05 -2.62 -12.16
C LEU A 89 0.15 -1.79 -12.64
N LEU A 90 1.36 -2.30 -12.44
CA LEU A 90 2.58 -1.65 -12.92
C LEU A 90 2.60 -1.52 -14.45
N LYS A 91 2.24 -2.59 -15.18
CA LYS A 91 2.11 -2.54 -16.65
C LYS A 91 1.04 -1.57 -17.13
N ALA A 92 -0.13 -1.56 -16.49
CA ALA A 92 -1.23 -0.67 -16.84
C ALA A 92 -0.84 0.82 -16.66
N LYS A 93 0.06 1.11 -15.71
CA LYS A 93 0.65 2.44 -15.52
C LYS A 93 1.88 2.73 -16.39
N GLY A 94 2.34 1.78 -17.21
CA GLY A 94 3.54 1.93 -18.04
C GLY A 94 4.85 2.01 -17.23
N LEU A 95 4.86 1.45 -16.02
CA LEU A 95 6.03 1.48 -15.13
C LEU A 95 7.01 0.33 -15.40
N ILE A 96 6.53 -0.75 -16.02
CA ILE A 96 7.28 -1.93 -16.46
C ILE A 96 6.77 -2.44 -17.80
#